data_AF-A0A8R7TG16-F1
#
_entry.id   AF-A0A8R7TG16-F1
#
_cell.length_a   1.000
_cell.length_b   1.000
_cell.length_c   1.000
_cell.angle_alpha   90.00
_cell.angle_beta   90.00
_cell.angle_gamma   90.00
#
_symmetry.space_group_name_H-M   'P 1'
#
loop_
_entity.id
_entity.type
_entity.pdbx_description
1 polymer ?
#
loop_
_entity_poly.entity_id
_entity_poly.type
_entity_poly.pdbx_seq_one_letter_code
_entity_poly.pdbx_strand_id
1 'polypeptide(L)'
;MRNLQTLVKKNHLRTIPDVKFDKDHICAACEASKLAKKHHSSKIVITTTRPLEIHHMDFFSPQNYASSGGSHYGLVIVDDLSHYTWVFFFKDKICT
;
A
#
# COMPACT_ATOMS: atom_id res chain seq x y z
N MET A 1 -10.70 -30.51 2.79
CA MET A 1 -10.00 -29.66 3.79
C MET A 1 -10.47 -30.06 5.18
N ARG A 2 -9.58 -30.25 6.17
CA ARG A 2 -9.96 -30.58 7.56
C ARG A 2 -10.19 -29.26 8.31
N ASN A 3 -11.37 -29.07 8.90
CA ASN A 3 -11.66 -27.91 9.76
C ASN A 3 -11.56 -28.34 11.24
N LEU A 4 -11.39 -27.37 12.15
CA LEU A 4 -11.16 -27.67 13.57
C LEU A 4 -12.32 -28.47 14.19
N GLN A 5 -13.57 -28.18 13.80
CA GLN A 5 -14.76 -28.96 14.17
C GLN A 5 -14.63 -30.46 13.82
N THR A 6 -14.18 -30.78 12.60
CA THR A 6 -14.02 -32.18 12.15
C THR A 6 -12.90 -32.90 12.88
N LEU A 7 -11.89 -32.18 13.36
CA LEU A 7 -10.79 -32.76 14.14
C LEU A 7 -11.19 -33.03 15.59
N VAL A 8 -11.98 -32.13 16.19
CA VAL A 8 -12.57 -32.33 17.53
C VAL A 8 -13.57 -33.49 17.49
N LYS A 9 -14.51 -33.52 16.52
CA LYS A 9 -15.49 -34.62 16.37
C LYS A 9 -14.86 -36.00 16.16
N LYS A 10 -13.68 -36.06 15.53
CA LYS A 10 -12.96 -37.31 15.27
C LYS A 10 -11.96 -37.66 16.39
N ASN A 11 -11.97 -36.95 17.51
CA ASN A 11 -11.04 -37.14 18.63
C ASN A 11 -9.56 -37.12 18.22
N HIS A 12 -9.21 -36.36 17.18
CA HIS A 12 -7.83 -36.22 16.73
C HIS A 12 -7.02 -35.23 17.58
N LEU A 13 -7.65 -34.57 18.55
CA LEU A 13 -7.04 -33.55 19.42
C LEU A 13 -7.24 -33.96 20.89
N ARG A 14 -6.15 -34.03 21.66
CA ARG A 14 -6.14 -34.54 23.04
C ARG A 14 -6.53 -33.51 24.11
N THR A 15 -6.39 -32.21 23.82
CA THR A 15 -6.30 -31.18 24.87
C THR A 15 -7.27 -30.02 24.69
N ILE A 16 -8.13 -30.07 23.68
CA ILE A 16 -9.09 -28.99 23.41
C ILE A 16 -10.42 -29.36 24.06
N PRO A 17 -10.98 -28.53 24.96
CA PRO A 17 -12.33 -28.75 25.51
C PRO A 17 -13.37 -28.76 24.39
N ASP A 18 -14.58 -29.28 24.63
CA ASP A 18 -15.63 -29.30 23.61
C ASP A 18 -16.06 -27.87 23.25
N VAL A 19 -15.45 -27.32 22.20
CA VAL A 19 -15.71 -25.95 21.75
C VAL A 19 -16.87 -25.97 20.76
N LYS A 20 -17.94 -25.24 21.09
CA LYS A 20 -19.00 -24.94 20.13
C LYS A 20 -18.48 -23.94 19.12
N PHE A 21 -18.34 -24.39 17.88
CA PHE A 21 -17.98 -23.52 16.78
C PHE A 21 -19.23 -22.92 16.15
N ASP A 22 -19.36 -21.61 16.27
CA ASP A 22 -20.29 -20.83 15.46
C ASP A 22 -19.54 -20.34 14.20
N LYS A 23 -20.01 -20.78 13.03
CA LYS A 23 -19.35 -20.48 11.76
C LYS A 23 -19.63 -19.07 11.27
N ASP A 24 -20.76 -18.50 11.69
CA ASP A 24 -21.25 -17.20 11.23
C ASP A 24 -21.04 -16.10 12.29
N HIS A 25 -20.35 -16.43 13.38
CA HIS A 25 -19.93 -15.46 14.38
C HIS A 25 -18.69 -14.69 13.93
N ILE A 26 -18.82 -13.36 13.86
CA ILE A 26 -17.68 -12.47 13.66
C ILE A 26 -16.97 -12.32 15.01
N CYS A 27 -15.73 -12.78 15.08
CA CYS A 27 -14.91 -12.62 16.27
C CYS A 27 -14.62 -11.13 16.54
N ALA A 28 -14.80 -10.68 17.79
CA ALA A 28 -14.53 -9.30 18.21
C ALA A 28 -13.09 -8.85 17.87
N ALA A 29 -12.11 -9.74 18.01
CA ALA A 29 -10.72 -9.44 17.62
C ALA A 29 -10.56 -9.28 16.10
N CYS A 30 -11.32 -10.03 15.28
CA CYS A 30 -11.32 -9.90 13.83
C CYS A 30 -12.01 -8.60 13.38
N GLU A 31 -13.07 -8.20 14.07
CA GLU A 31 -13.76 -6.93 13.80
C GLU A 31 -12.89 -5.73 14.16
N ALA A 32 -12.26 -5.74 15.35
CA ALA A 32 -11.36 -4.69 15.80
C ALA A 32 -10.08 -4.59 14.96
N SER A 33 -9.56 -5.71 14.45
CA SER A 33 -8.37 -5.74 13.59
C SER A 33 -8.67 -5.45 12.12
N LYS A 34 -9.95 -5.37 11.73
CA LYS A 34 -10.34 -4.95 10.39
C LYS A 34 -10.19 -3.44 10.27
N LEU A 35 -9.03 -3.00 9.80
CA LEU A 35 -8.82 -1.64 9.35
C LEU A 35 -9.73 -1.36 8.15
N ALA A 36 -10.94 -0.88 8.42
CA ALA A 36 -11.82 -0.37 7.38
C ALA A 36 -11.18 0.90 6.80
N LYS A 37 -10.63 0.81 5.58
CA LYS A 37 -10.26 2.00 4.81
C LYS A 37 -11.53 2.83 4.65
N LYS A 38 -11.57 4.02 5.25
CA LYS A 38 -12.60 5.01 4.92
C LYS A 38 -12.48 5.33 3.44
N HIS A 39 -13.63 5.49 2.78
CA HIS A 39 -13.66 5.92 1.39
C HIS A 39 -12.98 7.28 1.27
N HIS A 40 -11.91 7.36 0.47
CA HIS A 40 -11.27 8.63 0.13
C HIS A 40 -11.88 9.10 -1.19
N SER A 41 -12.60 10.22 -1.17
CA SER A 41 -13.12 10.83 -2.39
C SER A 41 -11.95 11.25 -3.27
N SER A 42 -11.98 10.89 -4.55
CA SER A 42 -11.04 11.45 -5.52
C SER A 42 -11.20 12.98 -5.55
N LYS A 43 -10.07 13.69 -5.38
CA LYS A 43 -10.02 15.11 -5.75
C LYS A 43 -9.78 15.18 -7.25
N ILE A 44 -10.81 15.52 -8.01
CA ILE A 44 -10.74 15.74 -9.47
C ILE A 44 -10.49 17.22 -9.78
N VAL A 45 -10.64 18.10 -8.78
CA VAL A 45 -10.48 19.55 -8.95
C VAL A 45 -9.01 19.91 -8.80
N ILE A 46 -8.41 20.39 -9.90
CA ILE A 46 -7.15 21.13 -9.89
C ILE A 46 -7.43 22.43 -9.12
N THR A 47 -6.78 22.62 -7.97
CA THR A 47 -6.96 23.82 -7.14
C THR A 47 -6.02 24.96 -7.53
N THR A 48 -5.06 24.70 -8.42
CA THR A 48 -4.08 25.68 -8.87
C THR A 48 -4.63 26.56 -9.99
N THR A 49 -4.24 27.83 -9.98
CA THR A 49 -4.68 28.87 -10.93
C THR A 49 -3.51 29.50 -11.68
N ARG A 50 -2.28 29.32 -11.21
CA ARG A 50 -1.06 29.81 -11.85
C ARG A 50 -0.04 28.69 -11.98
N PRO A 51 0.78 28.67 -13.05
CA PRO A 51 1.90 27.75 -13.15
C PRO A 51 2.81 27.91 -11.93
N LEU A 52 3.38 26.79 -11.48
CA LEU A 52 4.32 26.69 -10.37
C LEU A 52 3.73 26.95 -8.98
N GLU A 53 2.40 26.93 -8.83
CA GLU A 53 1.72 27.13 -7.54
C GLU A 53 1.82 25.89 -6.63
N ILE A 54 1.69 24.69 -7.20
CA ILE A 54 1.90 23.40 -6.53
C ILE A 54 2.73 22.51 -7.45
N HIS A 55 3.76 21.87 -6.88
CA HIS A 55 4.54 20.86 -7.59
C HIS A 55 4.53 19.56 -6.80
N HIS A 56 4.25 18.47 -7.51
CA HIS A 56 4.36 17.12 -6.99
C HIS A 56 5.76 16.62 -7.29
N MET A 57 6.49 16.25 -6.24
CA MET A 57 7.84 15.72 -6.36
C MET A 57 7.84 14.27 -5.89
N ASP A 58 8.43 13.40 -6.70
CA ASP A 58 8.64 12.00 -6.33
C ASP A 58 10.06 11.56 -6.68
N PHE A 59 10.67 10.84 -5.75
CA PHE A 59 12.00 10.28 -5.91
C PHE A 59 11.87 8.77 -5.99
N PHE A 60 12.17 8.20 -7.15
CA PHE A 60 12.21 6.75 -7.26
C PHE A 60 13.59 6.23 -6.81
N SER A 61 13.52 5.31 -5.85
CA SER A 61 14.66 4.58 -5.28
C SER A 61 15.34 3.68 -6.34
N PRO A 62 16.54 3.10 -6.08
CA PRO A 62 17.38 2.52 -7.11
C PRO A 62 16.62 1.48 -7.90
N GLN A 63 16.43 1.74 -9.19
CA GLN A 63 15.84 0.78 -10.09
C GLN A 63 16.82 -0.37 -10.34
N ASN A 64 16.27 -1.58 -10.43
CA ASN A 64 17.01 -2.81 -10.76
C ASN A 64 17.75 -2.69 -12.10
N TYR A 65 17.30 -1.79 -12.97
CA TYR A 65 17.91 -1.49 -14.26
C TYR A 65 18.32 -0.04 -14.28
N ALA A 66 19.55 0.22 -14.73
CA ALA A 66 19.98 1.57 -14.99
C ALA A 66 19.24 2.13 -16.21
N SER A 67 19.01 3.44 -16.21
CA SER A 67 18.69 4.17 -17.44
C SER A 67 19.79 3.98 -18.50
N SER A 68 19.51 4.37 -19.73
CA SER A 68 20.52 4.38 -20.81
C SER A 68 21.77 5.19 -20.46
N GLY A 69 21.66 6.18 -19.56
CA GLY A 69 22.77 6.98 -19.02
C GLY A 69 23.45 6.39 -17.79
N GLY A 70 23.11 5.18 -17.38
CA GLY A 70 23.71 4.51 -16.21
C GLY A 70 23.22 5.04 -14.86
N SER A 71 22.15 5.82 -14.82
CA SER A 71 21.56 6.33 -13.57
C SER A 71 20.53 5.34 -13.03
N HIS A 72 20.59 5.06 -11.73
CA HIS A 72 19.67 4.17 -11.02
C HIS A 72 18.56 4.93 -10.28
N TYR A 73 18.74 6.23 -10.11
CA TYR A 73 17.84 7.10 -9.35
C TYR A 73 17.29 8.19 -10.24
N GLY A 74 16.12 8.70 -9.89
CA GLY A 74 15.61 9.91 -10.51
C GLY A 74 14.60 10.65 -9.66
N LEU A 75 14.58 11.96 -9.88
CA LEU A 75 13.62 12.89 -9.31
C LEU A 75 12.67 13.34 -10.42
N VAL A 76 11.38 13.13 -10.20
CA VAL A 76 10.32 13.61 -11.07
C VAL A 76 9.62 14.76 -10.37
N ILE A 77 9.54 15.90 -11.04
CA ILE A 77 8.82 17.08 -10.56
C ILE A 77 7.72 17.36 -11.57
N VAL A 78 6.48 17.42 -11.12
CA VAL A 78 5.31 17.70 -11.97
C VAL A 78 4.62 18.96 -11.47
N ASP A 79 4.45 19.95 -12.35
CA ASP A 79 3.60 21.10 -12.08
C ASP A 79 2.12 20.68 -12.08
N ASP A 80 1.37 21.08 -11.05
CA ASP A 80 -0.03 20.66 -10.85
C ASP A 80 -0.97 21.22 -11.91
N LEU A 81 -0.73 22.44 -12.40
CA LEU A 81 -1.61 23.11 -13.37
C LEU A 81 -1.32 22.70 -14.81
N SER A 82 -0.08 22.84 -15.24
CA SER A 82 0.33 22.63 -16.64
C SER A 82 0.66 21.17 -16.95
N HIS A 83 0.80 20.34 -15.92
CA HIS A 83 1.37 18.99 -16.00
C HIS A 83 2.77 18.96 -16.64
N TYR A 84 3.45 20.10 -16.68
CA TYR A 84 4.83 20.15 -17.14
C TYR A 84 5.70 19.34 -16.19
N THR A 85 6.52 18.46 -16.76
CA THR A 85 7.29 17.48 -16.00
C THR A 85 8.77 17.69 -16.22
N TRP A 86 9.53 17.84 -15.13
CA TRP A 86 10.99 17.79 -15.14
C TRP A 86 11.46 16.45 -14.59
N VAL A 87 12.44 15.84 -15.26
CA VAL A 87 13.05 14.58 -14.83
C VAL A 87 14.55 14.76 -14.71
N PHE A 88 15.08 14.49 -13.52
CA PHE A 88 16.52 14.53 -13.23
C PHE A 88 17.00 13.12 -12.89
N PHE A 89 18.11 12.71 -13.49
CA PHE A 89 18.70 11.39 -13.28
C PHE A 89 19.98 11.49 -12.44
N PHE A 90 20.17 10.55 -11.51
CA PHE A 90 21.35 10.50 -10.66
C PHE A 90 21.99 9.10 -10.67
N LYS A 91 23.32 9.08 -10.73
CA LYS A 91 24.10 7.84 -10.67
C LYS A 91 24.19 7.30 -9.25
N ASP A 92 24.40 8.20 -8.30
CA ASP A 92 24.54 7.87 -6.88
C ASP A 92 23.35 8.35 -6.07
N LYS A 93 23.14 7.69 -4.92
CA LYS A 93 22.14 8.11 -3.96
C LYS A 93 22.59 9.44 -3.34
N ILE A 94 21.83 10.50 -3.55
CA ILE A 94 22.04 11.76 -2.84
C ILE A 94 21.42 11.59 -1.45
N CYS A 95 22.28 11.39 -0.44
CA CYS A 95 21.88 11.48 0.96
C CYS A 95 22.17 12.90 1.44
N THR A 96 21.13 13.62 1.86
CA THR A 96 21.24 14.90 2.57
C THR A 96 20.74 14.70 3.98
#